data_AF-A0A1I1CHX5-F1
#
_entry.id   AF-A0A1I1CHX5-F1
#
_cell.length_a   1.000
_cell.length_b   1.000
_cell.length_c   1.000
_cell.angle_alpha   90.00
_cell.angle_beta   90.00
_cell.angle_gamma   90.00
#
_symmetry.space_group_name_H-M   'P 1'
#
loop_
_entity.id
_entity.type
_entity.pdbx_description
1 polymer ?
#
loop_
_entity_poly.entity_id
_entity_poly.type
_entity_poly.pdbx_seq_one_letter_code
_entity_poly.pdbx_strand_id
1 'polypeptide(L)'
;MKSMATKDRVRPAYRWAELLPTDEPSRELIAAVSGADVRHFTASVVGSEDGKEWQTSSWVELAYRKSDGGFRAVWKSGVGDTPELPGAIVSDWSTAPTRDDAIAQFFDRQRAAGFPLVGVCELIKVRNGTRGYRDAPVVLGYELPLP
;
A
#
# COMPACT_ATOMS: atom_id res chain seq x y z
N MET A 1 -23.00 -0.87 -39.61
CA MET A 1 -23.51 -1.31 -38.29
C MET A 1 -22.65 -2.44 -37.75
N LYS A 2 -21.78 -2.13 -36.77
CA LYS A 2 -21.69 -2.77 -35.45
C LYS A 2 -20.54 -2.06 -34.74
N SER A 3 -20.89 -1.04 -33.95
CA SER A 3 -19.99 -0.49 -32.95
C SER A 3 -19.70 -1.62 -31.97
N MET A 4 -18.45 -2.09 -31.93
CA MET A 4 -17.99 -2.93 -30.83
C MET A 4 -18.02 -2.04 -29.60
N ALA A 5 -19.04 -2.21 -28.77
CA ALA A 5 -19.05 -1.69 -27.42
C ALA A 5 -17.75 -2.18 -26.76
N THR A 6 -16.85 -1.24 -26.48
CA THR A 6 -15.76 -1.45 -25.54
C THR A 6 -16.44 -1.93 -24.28
N LYS A 7 -16.35 -3.23 -23.95
CA LYS A 7 -16.73 -3.70 -22.62
C LYS A 7 -15.94 -2.81 -21.66
N ASP A 8 -16.64 -2.10 -20.78
CA ASP A 8 -16.01 -1.45 -19.65
C ASP A 8 -15.24 -2.54 -18.93
N ARG A 9 -13.93 -2.58 -19.16
CA ARG A 9 -13.04 -3.55 -18.54
C ARG A 9 -13.00 -3.12 -17.09
N VAL A 10 -13.68 -3.87 -16.23
CA VAL A 10 -13.63 -3.66 -14.78
C VAL A 10 -12.15 -3.62 -14.42
N ARG A 11 -11.74 -2.52 -13.80
CA ARG A 11 -10.34 -2.34 -13.43
C ARG A 11 -10.09 -2.99 -12.08
N PRO A 12 -8.90 -3.54 -11.86
CA PRO A 12 -8.47 -3.98 -10.54
C PRO A 12 -8.57 -2.85 -9.52
N ALA A 13 -9.18 -3.14 -8.37
CA ALA A 13 -9.19 -2.28 -7.20
C ALA A 13 -8.26 -2.85 -6.11
N TYR A 14 -7.71 -1.98 -5.27
CA TYR A 14 -6.90 -2.38 -4.12
C TYR A 14 -7.50 -1.86 -2.83
N ARG A 15 -7.48 -2.71 -1.81
CA ARG A 15 -7.87 -2.38 -0.44
C ARG A 15 -6.91 -3.04 0.55
N TRP A 16 -6.80 -2.51 1.75
CA TRP A 16 -6.20 -3.26 2.84
C TRP A 16 -7.21 -4.27 3.40
N ALA A 17 -6.70 -5.38 3.92
CA ALA A 17 -7.46 -6.33 4.71
C ALA A 17 -7.73 -5.78 6.13
N GLU A 18 -8.30 -6.60 6.99
CA GLU A 18 -8.48 -6.22 8.40
C GLU A 18 -7.12 -5.93 9.08
N LEU A 19 -7.09 -4.85 9.86
CA LEU A 19 -5.94 -4.50 10.69
C LEU A 19 -5.86 -5.39 11.93
N LEU A 20 -4.88 -6.29 11.93
CA LEU A 20 -4.64 -7.22 13.02
C LEU A 20 -3.47 -6.74 13.89
N PRO A 21 -3.50 -6.91 15.22
CA PRO A 21 -2.33 -6.69 16.06
C PRO A 21 -1.14 -7.52 15.58
N THR A 22 0.07 -6.98 15.70
CA THR A 22 1.32 -7.70 15.41
C THR A 22 2.37 -7.43 16.49
N ASP A 23 3.10 -8.47 16.85
CA ASP A 23 4.30 -8.39 17.71
C ASP A 23 5.60 -8.33 16.89
N GLU A 24 5.49 -8.43 15.56
CA GLU A 24 6.61 -8.43 14.61
C GLU A 24 6.46 -7.29 13.58
N PRO A 25 6.52 -6.01 14.00
CA PRO A 25 6.52 -4.89 13.07
C PRO A 25 7.80 -4.85 12.21
N SER A 26 7.71 -4.27 11.02
CA SER A 26 8.88 -4.07 10.16
C SER A 26 9.93 -3.17 10.82
N ARG A 27 11.17 -3.31 10.36
CA ARG A 27 12.28 -2.46 10.79
C ARG A 27 12.02 -0.99 10.49
N GLU A 28 11.34 -0.68 9.39
CA GLU A 28 10.98 0.68 9.02
C GLU A 28 9.95 1.27 9.98
N LEU A 29 8.93 0.50 10.39
CA LEU A 29 7.99 0.97 11.40
C LEU A 29 8.69 1.16 12.75
N ILE A 30 9.53 0.20 13.17
CA ILE A 30 10.32 0.31 14.40
C ILE A 30 11.22 1.55 14.35
N ALA A 31 11.92 1.81 13.24
CA ALA A 31 12.77 2.99 13.10
C ALA A 31 11.96 4.30 13.09
N ALA A 32 10.72 4.26 12.60
CA ALA A 32 9.82 5.40 12.54
C ALA A 32 9.14 5.71 13.89
N VAL A 33 9.17 4.80 14.87
CA VAL A 33 8.50 4.99 16.15
C VAL A 33 9.46 4.83 17.31
N SER A 34 9.37 5.74 18.28
CA SER A 34 10.17 5.70 19.49
C SER A 34 9.26 5.59 20.71
N GLY A 35 9.57 4.67 21.63
CA GLY A 35 8.95 4.60 22.95
C GLY A 35 8.31 3.25 23.27
N ALA A 36 8.17 2.97 24.56
CA ALA A 36 7.67 1.69 25.09
C ALA A 36 6.14 1.53 25.06
N ASP A 37 5.40 2.56 24.66
CA ASP A 37 3.93 2.58 24.72
C ASP A 37 3.26 2.65 23.33
N VAL A 38 3.82 1.87 22.40
CA VAL A 38 3.33 1.75 21.02
C VAL A 38 2.71 0.37 20.83
N ARG A 39 1.50 0.33 20.25
CA ARG A 39 0.88 -0.89 19.74
C ARG A 39 1.05 -0.96 18.23
N HIS A 40 1.36 -2.13 17.70
CA HIS A 40 1.54 -2.33 16.27
C HIS A 40 0.41 -3.16 15.68
N PHE A 41 0.07 -2.85 14.43
CA PHE A 41 -0.92 -3.54 13.64
C PHE A 41 -0.38 -3.75 12.23
N THR A 42 -0.90 -4.75 11.52
CA THR A 42 -0.56 -5.04 10.13
C THR A 42 -1.82 -5.46 9.36
N ALA A 43 -1.84 -5.16 8.07
CA ALA A 43 -2.86 -5.60 7.14
C ALA A 43 -2.25 -5.80 5.74
N SER A 44 -2.50 -6.95 5.14
CA SER A 44 -2.16 -7.19 3.73
C SER A 44 -2.94 -6.25 2.81
N VAL A 45 -2.33 -5.84 1.70
CA VAL A 45 -3.06 -5.22 0.60
C VAL A 45 -3.56 -6.34 -0.33
N VAL A 46 -4.84 -6.31 -0.65
CA VAL A 46 -5.50 -7.29 -1.53
C VAL A 46 -6.01 -6.59 -2.79
N GLY A 47 -5.86 -7.25 -3.93
CA GLY A 47 -6.43 -6.83 -5.20
C GLY A 47 -7.76 -7.52 -5.46
N SER A 48 -8.67 -6.84 -6.15
CA SER A 48 -9.93 -7.42 -6.59
C SER A 48 -10.35 -6.95 -7.98
N GLU A 49 -10.89 -7.86 -8.79
CA GLU A 49 -11.45 -7.60 -10.13
C GLU A 49 -12.55 -8.63 -10.41
N ASP A 50 -13.72 -8.19 -10.88
CA ASP A 50 -14.84 -9.07 -11.25
C ASP A 50 -15.21 -10.12 -10.18
N GLY A 51 -15.17 -9.71 -8.90
CA GLY A 51 -15.48 -10.58 -7.75
C GLY A 51 -14.40 -11.62 -7.42
N LYS A 52 -13.25 -11.60 -8.10
CA LYS A 52 -12.07 -12.38 -7.74
C LYS A 52 -11.13 -11.53 -6.91
N GLU A 53 -10.62 -12.10 -5.84
CA GLU A 53 -9.60 -11.47 -5.00
C GLU A 53 -8.27 -12.21 -5.12
N TRP A 54 -7.17 -11.47 -5.02
CA TRP A 54 -5.83 -12.03 -4.93
C TRP A 54 -4.99 -11.31 -3.89
N GLN A 55 -4.05 -12.04 -3.32
CA GLN A 55 -3.04 -11.49 -2.43
C GLN A 55 -2.00 -10.72 -3.23
N THR A 56 -1.59 -9.57 -2.71
CA THR A 56 -0.47 -8.82 -3.27
C THR A 56 0.77 -9.05 -2.40
N SER A 57 1.93 -8.66 -2.90
CA SER A 57 3.15 -8.64 -2.07
C SER A 57 3.16 -7.49 -1.08
N SER A 58 2.28 -6.49 -1.25
CA SER A 58 2.25 -5.29 -0.43
C SER A 58 1.46 -5.49 0.88
N TRP A 59 1.84 -4.77 1.92
CA TRP A 59 1.09 -4.66 3.17
C TRP A 59 1.23 -3.27 3.79
N VAL A 60 0.38 -2.95 4.75
CA VAL A 60 0.47 -1.75 5.58
C VAL A 60 0.63 -2.14 7.03
N GLU A 61 1.47 -1.40 7.74
CA GLU A 61 1.64 -1.51 9.17
C GLU A 61 1.25 -0.18 9.82
N LEU A 62 0.74 -0.26 11.04
CA LEU A 62 0.30 0.90 11.79
C LEU A 62 0.82 0.81 13.22
N ALA A 63 1.46 1.87 13.67
CA ALA A 63 1.76 2.11 15.07
C ALA A 63 0.73 3.06 15.67
N TYR A 64 0.27 2.73 16.88
CA TYR A 64 -0.55 3.59 17.72
C TYR A 64 0.19 3.91 19.01
N ARG A 65 0.42 5.19 19.27
CA ARG A 65 1.06 5.68 20.49
C ARG A 65 -0.02 6.08 21.50
N LYS A 66 -0.08 5.39 22.64
CA LYS A 66 -1.17 5.64 23.61
C LYS A 66 -1.06 6.98 24.33
N SER A 67 0.16 7.50 24.51
CA SER A 67 0.41 8.72 25.29
C SER A 67 -0.28 9.97 24.73
N ASP A 68 -0.42 10.05 23.40
CA ASP A 68 -1.04 11.19 22.71
C ASP A 68 -2.09 10.78 21.67
N GLY A 69 -2.39 9.49 21.58
CA GLY A 69 -3.36 8.96 20.61
C GLY A 69 -2.90 9.03 19.16
N GLY A 70 -1.61 9.26 18.89
CA GLY A 70 -1.08 9.40 17.55
C GLY A 70 -1.00 8.07 16.79
N PHE A 71 -1.17 8.15 15.47
CA PHE A 71 -0.97 7.03 14.55
C PHE A 71 0.19 7.29 13.60
N ARG A 72 0.98 6.25 13.30
CA ARG A 72 2.00 6.29 12.25
C ARG A 72 1.88 5.06 11.38
N ALA A 73 1.78 5.25 10.07
CA ALA A 73 1.64 4.17 9.11
C ALA A 73 2.94 3.94 8.33
N VAL A 74 3.17 2.69 7.94
CA VAL A 74 4.18 2.33 6.94
C VAL A 74 3.50 1.45 5.91
N TRP A 75 3.56 1.83 4.64
CA TRP A 75 3.25 0.92 3.56
C TRP A 75 4.53 0.25 3.07
N LYS A 76 4.42 -1.04 2.76
CA LYS A 76 5.50 -1.90 2.28
C LYS A 76 5.09 -2.46 0.93
N SER A 77 5.98 -2.38 -0.05
CA SER A 77 5.73 -2.93 -1.39
C SER A 77 5.87 -4.45 -1.45
N GLY A 78 6.56 -5.03 -0.46
CA GLY A 78 6.99 -6.43 -0.45
C GLY A 78 8.14 -6.77 -1.39
N VAL A 79 8.70 -5.77 -2.05
CA VAL A 79 9.89 -5.90 -2.89
C VAL A 79 10.94 -4.88 -2.45
N GLY A 80 12.19 -5.07 -2.89
CA GLY A 80 13.23 -4.07 -2.66
C GLY A 80 12.95 -2.75 -3.40
N ASP A 81 13.74 -1.72 -3.12
CA ASP A 81 13.65 -0.46 -3.85
C ASP A 81 13.84 -0.68 -5.36
N THR A 82 12.94 -0.08 -6.14
CA THR A 82 13.00 -0.06 -7.61
C THR A 82 12.97 1.38 -8.11
N PRO A 83 13.39 1.65 -9.35
CA PRO A 83 13.28 2.99 -9.94
C PRO A 83 11.84 3.54 -9.95
N GLU A 84 10.84 2.68 -10.02
CA GLU A 84 9.41 3.05 -10.08
C GLU A 84 8.76 3.18 -8.71
N LEU A 85 9.24 2.42 -7.72
CA LEU A 85 8.54 2.20 -6.47
C LEU A 85 9.54 1.94 -5.33
N PRO A 86 9.48 2.71 -4.23
CA PRO A 86 10.27 2.41 -3.05
C PRO A 86 9.77 1.12 -2.37
N GLY A 87 10.66 0.48 -1.61
CA GLY A 87 10.35 -0.70 -0.79
C GLY A 87 9.42 -0.40 0.38
N ALA A 88 9.46 0.85 0.87
CA ALA A 88 8.61 1.33 1.96
C ALA A 88 8.29 2.82 1.83
N ILE A 89 7.13 3.22 2.34
CA ILE A 89 6.75 4.62 2.53
C ILE A 89 6.26 4.80 3.96
N VAL A 90 6.85 5.73 4.68
CA VAL A 90 6.54 6.03 6.09
C VAL A 90 5.72 7.31 6.16
N SER A 91 4.62 7.30 6.92
CA SER A 91 3.83 8.49 7.18
C SER A 91 4.44 9.38 8.27
N ASP A 92 4.04 10.65 8.29
CA ASP A 92 4.10 11.44 9.52
C ASP A 92 3.07 10.93 10.54
N TRP A 93 3.22 11.36 11.79
CA TRP A 93 2.21 11.13 12.82
C TRP A 93 0.89 11.80 12.42
N SER A 94 -0.21 11.06 12.55
CA SER A 94 -1.57 11.51 12.35
C SER A 94 -2.32 11.51 13.69
N THR A 95 -3.22 12.47 13.86
CA THR A 95 -4.18 12.54 14.96
C THR A 95 -5.57 12.10 14.50
N ALA A 96 -5.64 11.21 13.50
CA ALA A 96 -6.90 10.63 13.03
C ALA A 96 -7.68 10.00 14.19
N PRO A 97 -9.01 10.02 14.15
CA PRO A 97 -9.82 9.54 15.27
C PRO A 97 -9.79 8.01 15.41
N THR A 98 -9.53 7.28 14.32
CA THR A 98 -9.45 5.81 14.32
C THR A 98 -8.24 5.29 13.55
N ARG A 99 -7.95 3.99 13.73
CA ARG A 99 -6.90 3.26 12.99
C ARG A 99 -7.17 3.27 11.49
N ASP A 100 -8.41 3.02 11.09
CA ASP A 100 -8.81 2.98 9.68
C ASP A 100 -8.74 4.37 9.05
N ASP A 101 -9.16 5.41 9.79
CA ASP A 101 -9.04 6.81 9.33
C ASP A 101 -7.57 7.21 9.16
N ALA A 102 -6.67 6.76 10.04
CA ALA A 102 -5.24 7.05 9.94
C ALA A 102 -4.64 6.45 8.66
N ILE A 103 -5.03 5.22 8.32
CA ILE A 103 -4.59 4.53 7.10
C ILE A 103 -5.21 5.17 5.86
N ALA A 104 -6.51 5.49 5.88
CA ALA A 104 -7.16 6.20 4.79
C ALA A 104 -6.47 7.54 4.50
N GLN A 105 -6.23 8.36 5.53
CA GLN A 105 -5.48 9.63 5.40
C GLN A 105 -4.05 9.45 4.90
N PHE A 106 -3.36 8.37 5.31
CA PHE A 106 -2.05 8.05 4.77
C PHE A 106 -2.15 7.85 3.26
N PHE A 107 -3.10 7.04 2.80
CA PHE A 107 -3.25 6.72 1.40
C PHE A 107 -3.77 7.86 0.53
N ASP A 108 -4.65 8.70 1.06
CA ASP A 108 -5.08 9.94 0.39
C ASP A 108 -3.89 10.88 0.16
N ARG A 109 -2.99 11.01 1.14
CA ARG A 109 -1.75 11.78 1.00
C ARG A 109 -0.82 11.18 -0.06
N GLN A 110 -0.65 9.87 -0.08
CA GLN A 110 0.19 9.22 -1.09
C GLN A 110 -0.40 9.38 -2.50
N ARG A 111 -1.72 9.25 -2.65
CA ARG A 111 -2.42 9.54 -3.90
C ARG A 111 -2.21 10.99 -4.35
N ALA A 112 -2.35 11.96 -3.45
CA ALA A 112 -2.11 13.37 -3.74
C ALA A 112 -0.63 13.65 -4.14
N ALA A 113 0.31 12.86 -3.63
CA ALA A 113 1.73 12.94 -3.98
C ALA A 113 2.11 12.17 -5.27
N GLY A 114 1.14 11.54 -5.95
CA GLY A 114 1.40 10.76 -7.17
C GLY A 114 1.89 9.33 -6.91
N PHE A 115 1.74 8.82 -5.69
CA PHE A 115 2.02 7.44 -5.28
C PHE A 115 0.75 6.75 -4.78
N PRO A 116 -0.27 6.51 -5.62
CA PRO A 116 -1.50 5.92 -5.12
C PRO A 116 -1.23 4.51 -4.60
N LEU A 117 -1.93 4.11 -3.54
CA LEU A 117 -2.00 2.74 -3.04
C LEU A 117 -1.72 1.65 -4.08
N VAL A 118 -0.59 0.94 -3.91
CA VAL A 118 -0.13 -0.08 -4.84
C VAL A 118 -0.13 -1.44 -4.16
N GLY A 119 -0.94 -2.35 -4.68
CA GLY A 119 -0.69 -3.78 -4.53
C GLY A 119 0.32 -4.23 -5.57
N VAL A 120 1.55 -4.59 -5.16
CA VAL A 120 2.51 -5.22 -6.07
C VAL A 120 2.03 -6.64 -6.36
N CYS A 121 1.57 -6.88 -7.59
CA CYS A 121 0.98 -8.16 -7.97
C CYS A 121 2.04 -9.17 -8.40
N GLU A 122 3.05 -8.70 -9.13
CA GLU A 122 4.17 -9.50 -9.62
C GLU A 122 5.39 -8.61 -9.92
N LEU A 123 6.55 -9.26 -10.16
CA LEU A 123 7.74 -8.63 -10.71
C LEU A 123 7.96 -9.13 -12.13
N ILE A 124 8.15 -8.20 -13.07
CA ILE A 124 8.47 -8.53 -14.46
C ILE A 124 9.89 -8.10 -14.80
N LYS A 125 10.54 -8.86 -15.70
CA LYS A 125 11.84 -8.47 -16.26
C LYS A 125 11.66 -7.41 -17.33
N VAL A 126 12.17 -6.21 -17.08
CA VAL A 126 12.21 -5.10 -18.03
C VAL A 126 13.64 -4.79 -18.45
N ARG A 127 13.79 -4.26 -19.67
CA ARG A 127 15.09 -3.86 -20.20
C ARG A 127 15.61 -2.64 -19.44
N ASN A 128 16.85 -2.68 -18.96
CA ASN A 128 17.47 -1.58 -18.21
C ASN A 128 18.44 -0.78 -19.10
N GLY A 129 17.88 0.08 -19.96
CA GLY A 129 18.66 0.87 -20.91
C GLY A 129 19.48 -0.02 -21.87
N THR A 130 20.75 0.33 -22.07
CA THR A 130 21.67 -0.43 -22.94
C THR A 130 22.28 -1.67 -22.26
N ARG A 131 22.06 -1.88 -20.96
CA ARG A 131 22.67 -2.98 -20.19
C ARG A 131 21.62 -3.82 -19.45
N GLY A 132 21.39 -5.03 -19.97
CA GLY A 132 20.72 -6.11 -19.22
C GLY A 132 19.24 -5.90 -18.91
N TYR A 133 18.75 -6.73 -17.98
CA TYR A 133 17.37 -6.73 -17.48
C TYR A 133 17.36 -6.45 -15.98
N ARG A 134 16.28 -5.84 -15.50
CA ARG A 134 15.98 -5.67 -14.07
C ARG A 134 14.55 -6.10 -13.78
N ASP A 135 14.26 -6.33 -12.51
CA ASP A 135 12.87 -6.48 -12.05
C ASP A 135 12.19 -5.11 -11.97
N ALA A 136 10.92 -5.08 -12.39
CA ALA A 136 10.02 -3.93 -12.23
C ALA A 136 8.69 -4.41 -11.64
N PRO A 137 8.11 -3.65 -10.70
CA PRO A 137 6.85 -4.01 -10.06
C PRO A 137 5.67 -3.81 -11.02
N VAL A 138 4.77 -4.77 -11.05
CA VAL A 138 3.49 -4.66 -11.75
C VAL A 138 2.41 -4.23 -10.76
N VAL A 139 1.77 -3.12 -11.11
CA VAL A 139 0.64 -2.51 -10.38
C VAL A 139 -0.53 -2.45 -11.36
N LEU A 140 -1.61 -3.17 -11.06
CA LEU A 140 -2.71 -3.38 -12.00
C LEU A 140 -3.91 -2.44 -11.76
N GLY A 141 -3.86 -1.55 -10.78
CA GLY A 141 -4.99 -0.73 -10.37
C GLY A 141 -4.61 0.65 -9.83
N TYR A 142 -5.30 1.67 -10.35
CA TYR A 142 -5.38 3.03 -9.80
C TYR A 142 -6.84 3.49 -9.85
N GLU A 143 -7.31 4.04 -8.72
CA GLU A 143 -8.65 4.57 -8.39
C GLU A 143 -9.73 3.55 -7.92
N LEU A 144 -10.05 3.58 -6.63
CA LEU A 144 -11.40 3.28 -6.14
C LEU A 144 -12.26 4.57 -6.33
N PRO A 145 -13.53 4.44 -6.70
CA PRO A 145 -14.39 5.60 -6.99
C PRO A 145 -14.52 6.46 -5.74
N LEU A 146 -14.39 7.78 -5.89
CA LEU A 146 -14.88 8.71 -4.88
C LEU A 146 -16.41 8.61 -4.81
N PRO A 147 -17.02 8.86 -3.64
CA PRO A 147 -18.46 8.90 -3.47
C PRO A 147 -19.16 9.89 -4.41
#